data_AF-B7CBS1-F1
#
_entry.id   AF-B7CBS1-F1
#
_cell.length_a   1.000
_cell.length_b   1.000
_cell.length_c   1.000
_cell.angle_alpha   90.00
_cell.angle_beta   90.00
_cell.angle_gamma   90.00
#
_symmetry.space_group_name_H-M   'P 1'
#
loop_
_entity.id
_entity.type
_entity.pdbx_description
1 polymer ?
#
loop_
_entity_poly.entity_id
_entity_poly.type
_entity_poly.pdbx_seq_one_letter_code
_entity_poly.pdbx_strand_id
1 'polypeptide(L)'
;MLLLLWIVRKIEIYELCTLADYFNVSTDYILGRTENKATPDTTSAFESLLVENYSSLKELRNLNLDEKAIVTSIIANCVNLINLKNK
;
A
#
# COMPACT_ATOMS: atom_id res chain seq x y z
N MET A 1 12.32 16.63 -44.00
CA MET A 1 11.16 16.76 -43.10
C MET A 1 10.35 15.45 -43.01
N LEU A 2 10.97 14.27 -42.82
CA LEU A 2 10.23 13.00 -42.68
C LEU A 2 11.10 11.90 -42.01
N LEU A 3 11.69 12.15 -40.84
CA LEU A 3 12.45 11.11 -40.10
C LEU A 3 12.08 10.99 -38.61
N LEU A 4 11.08 11.74 -38.15
CA LEU A 4 10.66 11.73 -36.75
C LEU A 4 9.15 11.56 -36.63
N LEU A 5 8.53 10.74 -37.50
CA LEU A 5 7.21 10.20 -37.19
C LEU A 5 7.41 9.04 -36.20
N TRP A 6 7.69 9.44 -34.96
CA TRP A 6 7.46 8.71 -33.73
C TRP A 6 6.54 7.50 -33.91
N ILE A 7 7.13 6.32 -34.04
CA ILE A 7 6.45 5.09 -33.64
C ILE A 7 6.44 5.15 -32.12
N VAL A 8 5.46 5.86 -31.54
CA VAL A 8 5.08 5.62 -30.15
C VAL A 8 4.43 4.25 -30.17
N ARG A 9 5.26 3.21 -30.11
CA ARG A 9 4.77 1.85 -29.92
C ARG A 9 4.05 1.88 -28.59
N LYS A 10 2.73 1.67 -28.60
CA LYS A 10 1.97 1.47 -27.36
C LYS A 10 2.58 0.24 -26.70
N ILE A 11 3.21 0.45 -25.54
CA ILE A 11 3.61 -0.64 -24.67
C ILE A 11 2.33 -1.22 -24.09
N GLU A 12 2.17 -2.53 -24.25
CA GLU A 12 1.07 -3.25 -23.61
C GLU A 12 1.37 -3.41 -22.11
N ILE A 13 0.33 -3.46 -21.29
CA ILE A 13 0.46 -3.54 -19.82
C ILE A 13 1.37 -4.72 -19.41
N TYR A 14 1.25 -5.85 -20.10
CA TYR A 14 2.07 -7.03 -19.83
C TYR A 14 3.57 -6.80 -20.08
N GLU A 15 3.92 -6.07 -21.14
CA GLU A 15 5.31 -5.74 -21.45
C GLU A 15 5.90 -4.78 -20.40
N LEU A 16 5.08 -3.84 -19.92
CA LEU A 16 5.47 -2.92 -18.85
C LEU A 16 5.71 -3.67 -17.52
N CYS A 17 4.84 -4.60 -17.17
CA CYS A 17 5.04 -5.45 -15.98
C CYS A 17 6.30 -6.30 -16.10
N THR A 18 6.51 -6.94 -17.26
CA THR A 18 7.72 -7.75 -17.51
C THR A 18 9.00 -6.93 -17.37
N LEU A 19 8.99 -5.69 -17.84
CA LEU A 19 10.11 -4.77 -17.72
C LEU A 19 10.35 -4.35 -16.27
N ALA A 20 9.28 -4.06 -15.53
CA ALA A 20 9.31 -3.73 -14.11
C ALA A 20 9.92 -4.87 -13.28
N ASP A 21 9.48 -6.10 -13.55
CA ASP A 21 10.00 -7.31 -12.89
C ASP A 21 11.48 -7.54 -13.21
N TYR A 22 11.89 -7.37 -14.48
CA TYR A 22 13.29 -7.54 -14.90
C TYR A 22 14.25 -6.59 -14.17
N PHE A 23 13.86 -5.33 -14.02
CA PHE A 23 14.67 -4.32 -13.32
C PHE A 23 14.44 -4.30 -11.81
N ASN A 24 13.52 -5.13 -11.30
CA ASN A 24 13.08 -5.15 -9.90
C ASN A 24 12.66 -3.76 -9.40
N VAL A 25 11.82 -3.07 -10.18
CA VAL A 25 11.28 -1.73 -9.89
C VAL A 25 9.76 -1.72 -10.08
N SER A 26 9.09 -0.67 -9.60
CA SER A 26 7.66 -0.47 -9.83
C SER A 26 7.36 0.00 -11.26
N THR A 27 6.16 -0.32 -11.76
CA THR A 27 5.66 0.24 -13.03
C THR A 27 5.51 1.76 -12.94
N ASP A 28 5.14 2.30 -11.78
CA ASP A 28 5.06 3.74 -11.55
C ASP A 28 6.42 4.45 -11.65
N TYR A 29 7.51 3.78 -11.25
CA TYR A 29 8.88 4.27 -11.44
C TYR A 29 9.25 4.32 -12.92
N ILE A 30 8.94 3.25 -13.69
CA ILE A 30 9.19 3.22 -15.14
C ILE A 30 8.38 4.30 -15.87
N LEU A 31 7.16 4.56 -15.42
CA LEU A 31 6.29 5.60 -15.98
C LEU A 31 6.64 7.02 -15.49
N GLY A 32 7.66 7.18 -14.64
CA GLY A 32 8.10 8.48 -14.12
C GLY A 32 7.08 9.18 -13.22
N ARG A 33 6.14 8.42 -12.64
CA ARG A 33 5.14 8.96 -11.69
C ARG A 33 5.73 9.12 -10.29
N THR A 34 6.83 8.45 -10.01
CA THR A 34 7.55 8.48 -8.74
C THR A 34 9.04 8.30 -8.98
N GLU A 35 9.86 8.93 -8.14
CA GLU A 35 11.31 8.67 -8.08
C GLU A 35 11.64 7.43 -7.24
N ASN A 36 10.66 6.87 -6.53
CA ASN A 36 10.85 5.67 -5.72
C ASN A 36 10.87 4.42 -6.61
N LYS A 37 12.02 3.75 -6.64
CA LYS A 37 12.24 2.52 -7.43
C LYS A 37 11.34 1.37 -7.00
N ALA A 38 11.06 1.25 -5.71
CA ALA A 38 10.20 0.19 -5.19
C ALA A 38 8.76 0.69 -5.09
N THR A 39 7.80 -0.20 -5.39
CA THR A 39 6.48 -0.05 -4.77
C THR A 39 6.72 -0.13 -3.26
N PRO A 40 6.20 0.80 -2.44
CA PRO A 40 6.25 0.62 -0.99
C PRO A 40 5.70 -0.76 -0.71
N ASP A 41 6.52 -1.64 -0.13
CA ASP A 41 6.11 -3.00 0.18
C ASP A 41 5.19 -2.91 1.39
N THR A 42 3.94 -2.52 1.12
CA THR A 42 2.88 -2.40 2.12
C THR A 42 2.63 -3.74 2.78
N THR A 43 2.94 -4.84 2.08
CA THR A 43 2.97 -6.20 2.63
C THR A 43 3.93 -6.31 3.79
N SER A 44 5.19 -5.88 3.64
CA SER A 44 6.19 -5.97 4.72
C SER A 44 5.85 -5.12 5.95
N ALA A 45 5.29 -3.92 5.74
CA ALA A 45 4.85 -3.04 6.83
C ALA A 45 3.60 -3.59 7.53
N PHE A 46 2.67 -4.15 6.76
CA PHE A 46 1.46 -4.79 7.27
C PHE A 46 1.79 -6.09 8.02
N GLU A 47 2.72 -6.90 7.52
CA GLU A 47 3.21 -8.11 8.17
C GLU A 47 3.94 -7.78 9.47
N SER A 48 4.78 -6.75 9.49
CA SER A 48 5.45 -6.29 10.71
C SER A 48 4.43 -5.80 11.75
N LEU A 49 3.44 -5.00 11.33
CA LEU A 49 2.35 -4.57 12.21
C LEU A 49 1.51 -5.76 12.72
N LEU A 50 1.23 -6.74 11.87
CA LEU A 50 0.52 -7.95 12.26
C LEU A 50 1.31 -8.75 13.29
N VAL A 51 2.61 -8.98 13.08
CA VAL A 51 3.47 -9.73 14.00
C VAL A 51 3.59 -9.01 15.34
N GLU A 52 3.80 -7.70 15.33
CA GLU A 52 3.90 -6.88 16.54
C GLU A 52 2.62 -6.87 17.37
N ASN A 53 1.45 -6.90 16.70
CA ASN A 53 0.15 -6.77 17.37
C ASN A 53 -0.61 -8.12 17.52
N TYR A 54 -0.06 -9.23 17.01
CA TYR A 54 -0.73 -10.54 16.95
C TYR A 54 -1.21 -11.01 18.33
N SER A 55 -0.38 -10.83 19.36
CA SER A 55 -0.68 -11.21 20.75
C SER A 55 -1.93 -10.50 21.27
N SER A 56 -2.01 -9.19 21.04
CA SER A 56 -3.15 -8.36 21.47
C SER A 56 -4.42 -8.66 20.65
N LEU A 57 -4.27 -8.96 19.35
CA LEU A 57 -5.40 -9.39 18.50
C LEU A 57 -5.97 -10.74 18.93
N LYS A 58 -5.13 -11.66 19.39
CA LYS A 58 -5.53 -12.97 19.91
C LYS A 58 -6.39 -12.85 21.16
N GLU A 59 -6.08 -11.90 22.04
CA GLU A 59 -6.87 -11.61 23.24
C GLU A 59 -8.20 -10.93 22.88
N LEU A 60 -8.18 -9.96 21.95
CA LEU A 60 -9.39 -9.30 21.44
C LEU A 60 -10.39 -10.28 20.80
N ARG A 61 -9.90 -11.37 20.18
CA ARG A 61 -10.75 -12.41 19.59
C ARG A 61 -11.70 -13.04 20.62
N ASN A 62 -11.25 -13.19 21.86
CA ASN A 62 -11.99 -13.86 22.93
C ASN A 62 -13.05 -12.96 23.60
N LEU A 63 -13.11 -11.68 23.26
CA LEU A 63 -14.12 -10.75 23.76
C LEU A 63 -15.53 -11.09 23.24
N ASN A 64 -16.53 -10.79 24.06
CA ASN A 64 -17.93 -10.87 23.68
C ASN A 64 -18.33 -9.70 22.74
N LEU A 65 -19.57 -9.71 22.24
CA LEU A 65 -20.02 -8.71 21.26
C LEU A 65 -20.07 -7.28 21.83
N ASP A 66 -20.50 -7.12 23.07
CA ASP A 66 -20.60 -5.81 23.73
C ASP A 66 -19.20 -5.21 23.99
N GLU A 67 -18.27 -6.04 24.46
CA GLU A 67 -16.86 -5.67 24.66
C GLU A 67 -16.19 -5.26 23.34
N LYS A 68 -16.44 -6.00 22.25
CA LYS A 68 -15.93 -5.66 20.91
C LYS A 68 -16.49 -4.34 20.40
N ALA A 69 -17.77 -4.06 20.65
CA ALA A 69 -18.39 -2.80 20.25
C ALA A 69 -17.71 -1.61 20.96
N ILE A 70 -17.45 -1.73 22.26
CA ILE A 70 -16.77 -0.71 23.06
C ILE A 70 -15.37 -0.45 22.51
N VAL A 71 -14.58 -1.49 22.29
CA VAL A 71 -13.21 -1.36 21.74
C VAL A 71 -13.23 -0.71 20.36
N THR A 72 -14.17 -1.10 19.49
CA THR A 72 -14.32 -0.52 18.16
C THR A 72 -14.63 0.97 18.21
N SER A 73 -15.52 1.40 19.12
CA SER A 73 -15.84 2.82 19.32
C SER A 73 -14.62 3.62 19.81
N ILE A 74 -13.83 3.06 20.72
CA ILE A 74 -12.61 3.71 21.22
C ILE A 74 -11.61 3.89 20.07
N ILE A 75 -11.35 2.85 19.29
CA ILE A 75 -10.43 2.92 18.14
C ILE A 75 -10.88 3.98 17.13
N ALA A 76 -12.17 4.00 16.78
CA ALA A 76 -12.72 4.98 15.84
C ALA A 76 -12.49 6.42 16.33
N ASN A 77 -12.70 6.68 17.62
CA ASN A 77 -12.45 7.99 18.22
C ASN A 77 -10.96 8.37 18.17
N CYS A 78 -10.05 7.45 18.48
CA CYS A 78 -8.61 7.68 18.39
C CYS A 78 -8.17 8.03 16.97
N VAL A 79 -8.66 7.30 15.96
CA VAL A 79 -8.35 7.58 14.54
C VAL A 79 -8.83 8.98 14.14
N ASN A 80 -10.06 9.36 14.55
CA ASN A 80 -10.60 10.68 14.28
C ASN A 80 -9.74 11.79 14.92
N LEU A 81 -9.29 11.60 16.16
CA LEU A 81 -8.41 12.57 16.83
C LEU A 81 -7.05 12.73 16.12
N ILE A 82 -6.46 11.63 15.64
CA ILE A 82 -5.21 11.68 14.87
C ILE A 82 -5.41 12.46 13.58
N ASN A 83 -6.50 12.18 12.85
CA ASN A 83 -6.83 12.87 11.60
C ASN A 83 -7.06 14.38 11.82
N LEU A 84 -7.63 14.76 12.96
CA LEU A 84 -7.79 16.18 13.32
C LEU A 84 -6.46 16.86 13.64
N LYS A 85 -5.50 16.15 14.24
CA LYS A 85 -4.18 16.68 14.57
C LYS A 85 -3.28 16.87 13.34
N ASN A 86 -3.49 16.07 12.30
CA ASN A 86 -2.72 16.11 11.05
C ASN A 86 -3.27 17.13 10.02
N LYS A 87 -4.26 17.93 10.41
CA LYS A 87 -4.89 18.97 9.58
C LYS A 87 -4.50 20.36 10.08
#